data_AF-A0A650CSS5-F1
#
_entry.id   AF-A0A650CSS5-F1
#
_cell.length_a   1.000
_cell.length_b   1.000
_cell.length_c   1.000
_cell.angle_alpha   90.00
_cell.angle_beta   90.00
_cell.angle_gamma   90.00
#
_symmetry.space_group_name_H-M   'P 1'
#
loop_
_entity.id
_entity.type
_entity.pdbx_description
1 polymer ?
#
loop_
_entity_poly.entity_id
_entity_poly.type
_entity_poly.pdbx_seq_one_letter_code
_entity_poly.pdbx_strand_id
1 'polypeptide(L)'
;MIKYFFNGNQVTLLEDNSSLFIIMDVQIKLDKSNVTLTESKMLFIDVNIPFKYGNILKKGICKINDKLFICYAIAELKGSISEYDENKVKEIYKEVVEVLNNVI
;
A
#
# COMPACT_ATOMS: atom_id res chain seq x y z
N MET A 1 7.15 -13.59 8.22
CA MET A 1 5.98 -13.09 7.46
C MET A 1 4.74 -13.24 8.31
N ILE A 2 4.06 -12.13 8.60
CA ILE A 2 2.82 -12.09 9.39
C ILE A 2 1.72 -11.44 8.56
N LYS A 3 0.48 -11.95 8.65
CA LYS A 3 -0.67 -11.48 7.88
C LYS A 3 -1.78 -10.99 8.79
N TYR A 4 -2.38 -9.88 8.40
CA TYR A 4 -3.52 -9.23 9.03
C TYR A 4 -4.63 -9.01 8.00
N PHE A 5 -5.87 -8.91 8.48
CA PHE A 5 -7.02 -8.57 7.66
C PHE A 5 -7.76 -7.39 8.27
N PHE A 6 -7.78 -6.26 7.57
CA PHE A 6 -8.43 -5.04 8.01
C PHE A 6 -9.48 -4.60 6.99
N ASN A 7 -10.74 -4.59 7.40
CA ASN A 7 -11.87 -4.16 6.57
C ASN A 7 -11.90 -4.86 5.18
N GLY A 8 -11.59 -6.15 5.14
CA GLY A 8 -11.54 -6.93 3.90
C GLY A 8 -10.26 -6.78 3.07
N ASN A 9 -9.27 -6.01 3.53
CA ASN A 9 -7.97 -5.86 2.87
C ASN A 9 -6.90 -6.67 3.61
N GLN A 10 -6.06 -7.40 2.86
CA GLN A 10 -4.93 -8.10 3.45
C GLN A 10 -3.76 -7.13 3.66
N VAL A 11 -3.11 -7.25 4.82
CA VAL A 11 -1.87 -6.56 5.14
C VAL A 11 -0.84 -7.59 5.55
N THR A 12 0.34 -7.56 4.95
CA THR A 12 1.41 -8.54 5.18
C THR A 12 2.67 -7.80 5.62
N LEU A 13 3.20 -8.18 6.78
CA LEU A 13 4.54 -7.80 7.20
C LEU A 13 5.54 -8.86 6.71
N LEU A 14 6.62 -8.39 6.10
CA LEU A 14 7.68 -9.22 5.54
C LEU A 14 9.04 -8.62 5.92
N GLU A 15 9.81 -9.35 6.70
CA GLU A 15 11.22 -9.04 6.91
C GLU A 15 12.08 -9.67 5.80
N ASP A 16 12.98 -8.88 5.21
CA ASP A 16 13.98 -9.32 4.25
C ASP A 16 15.30 -8.54 4.47
N ASN A 17 16.41 -9.25 4.65
CA ASN A 17 17.75 -8.68 4.83
C ASN A 17 17.81 -7.49 5.83
N SER A 18 17.22 -7.66 7.02
CA SER A 18 17.12 -6.64 8.08
C SER A 18 16.24 -5.43 7.76
N SER A 19 15.50 -5.46 6.65
CA SER A 19 14.51 -4.45 6.27
C SER A 19 13.11 -5.02 6.50
N LEU A 20 12.22 -4.20 7.06
CA LEU A 20 10.83 -4.59 7.30
C LEU A 20 9.94 -3.94 6.25
N PHE A 21 9.22 -4.75 5.50
CA PHE A 21 8.26 -4.31 4.49
C PHE A 21 6.83 -4.55 4.98
N ILE A 22 5.96 -3.62 4.61
CA ILE A 22 4.52 -3.78 4.72
C ILE A 22 3.91 -3.76 3.32
N ILE A 23 3.15 -4.81 3.04
CA ILE A 23 2.51 -5.08 1.76
C ILE A 23 1.01 -5.05 2.02
N MET A 24 0.29 -4.15 1.36
CA MET A 24 -1.11 -3.87 1.66
C MET A 24 -1.96 -3.92 0.41
N ASP A 25 -3.06 -4.64 0.49
CA ASP A 25 -4.22 -4.36 -0.36
C ASP A 25 -4.84 -3.04 0.09
N VAL A 26 -5.20 -2.18 -0.85
CA VAL A 26 -5.88 -0.91 -0.59
C VAL A 26 -7.03 -0.73 -1.58
N GLN A 27 -7.93 0.23 -1.34
CA GLN A 27 -9.06 0.51 -2.24
C GLN A 27 -9.26 2.01 -2.37
N ILE A 28 -8.32 2.68 -3.05
CA ILE A 28 -8.31 4.14 -3.18
C ILE A 28 -8.70 4.50 -4.60
N LYS A 29 -9.82 5.22 -4.77
CA LYS A 29 -10.33 5.61 -6.09
C LYS A 29 -9.45 6.70 -6.70
N LEU A 30 -9.10 6.55 -7.98
CA LEU A 30 -8.41 7.58 -8.77
C LEU A 30 -9.45 8.43 -9.50
N ASP A 31 -9.73 9.64 -9.00
CA ASP A 31 -10.69 10.55 -9.61
C ASP A 31 -10.12 11.34 -10.80
N LYS A 32 -8.79 11.54 -10.83
CA LYS A 32 -8.06 12.11 -11.96
C LYS A 32 -6.88 11.19 -12.26
N SER A 33 -6.81 10.71 -13.50
CA SER A 33 -5.76 9.77 -13.90
C SER A 33 -5.48 9.93 -15.39
N ASN A 34 -4.23 10.23 -15.73
CA ASN A 34 -3.73 10.11 -17.11
C ASN A 34 -3.38 8.66 -17.45
N VAL A 35 -3.58 7.72 -16.51
CA VAL A 35 -3.32 6.30 -16.70
C VAL A 35 -4.52 5.70 -17.43
N THR A 36 -4.27 5.08 -18.58
CA THR A 36 -5.26 4.28 -19.30
C THR A 36 -4.88 2.81 -19.14
N LEU A 37 -5.68 2.03 -18.42
CA LEU A 37 -5.54 0.57 -18.37
C LEU A 37 -6.49 -0.04 -19.41
N THR A 38 -5.90 -0.59 -20.48
CA THR A 38 -6.64 -1.22 -21.60
C THR A 38 -7.01 -2.68 -21.31
N GLU A 39 -6.35 -3.32 -20.35
CA GLU A 39 -6.60 -4.70 -19.92
C GLU A 39 -6.86 -4.74 -18.41
N SER A 40 -7.54 -5.80 -17.92
CA SER A 40 -7.78 -6.06 -16.49
C SER A 40 -6.51 -6.37 -15.68
N LYS A 41 -5.32 -6.07 -16.21
CA LYS A 41 -4.04 -6.29 -15.54
C LYS A 41 -3.75 -5.15 -14.57
N MET A 42 -3.16 -5.51 -13.43
CA MET A 42 -2.64 -4.54 -12.48
C MET A 42 -1.37 -3.90 -13.04
N LEU A 43 -1.30 -2.57 -13.02
CA LEU A 43 -0.10 -1.81 -13.36
C LEU A 43 0.65 -1.46 -12.08
N PHE A 44 1.88 -1.91 -11.94
CA PHE A 44 2.76 -1.52 -10.85
C PHE A 44 3.57 -0.29 -11.23
N ILE A 45 3.62 0.68 -10.34
CA ILE A 45 4.36 1.93 -10.50
C ILE A 45 5.34 2.04 -9.33
N ASP A 46 6.62 2.10 -9.64
CA ASP A 46 7.66 2.44 -8.66
C ASP A 46 7.49 3.90 -8.24
N VAL A 47 7.53 4.14 -6.94
CA VAL A 47 7.35 5.46 -6.33
C VAL A 47 8.36 5.61 -5.19
N ASN A 48 8.51 6.82 -4.68
CA ASN A 48 9.29 7.07 -3.46
C ASN A 48 8.58 8.15 -2.64
N ILE A 49 7.52 7.74 -1.94
CA ILE A 49 6.66 8.67 -1.19
C ILE A 49 6.96 8.49 0.30
N PRO A 50 7.58 9.48 0.96
CA PRO A 50 7.84 9.40 2.39
C PRO A 50 6.53 9.48 3.18
N PHE A 51 6.49 8.75 4.30
CA PHE A 51 5.41 8.83 5.28
C PHE A 51 5.96 8.62 6.70
N LYS A 52 5.11 8.77 7.72
CA LYS A 52 5.52 8.73 9.14
C LYS A 52 6.38 7.53 9.53
N TYR A 53 6.15 6.36 8.92
CA TYR A 53 6.82 5.12 9.29
C TYR A 53 7.87 4.65 8.28
N GLY A 54 8.15 5.39 7.21
CA GLY A 54 9.12 4.97 6.20
C GLY A 54 8.87 5.56 4.82
N ASN A 55 8.97 4.73 3.78
CA ASN A 55 8.70 5.15 2.41
C ASN A 55 7.81 4.13 1.68
N ILE A 56 6.81 4.63 0.94
CA ILE A 56 6.07 3.82 -0.04
C ILE A 56 6.94 3.74 -1.28
N LEU A 57 7.27 2.51 -1.69
CA LEU A 57 8.18 2.21 -2.79
C LEU A 57 7.46 1.79 -4.07
N LYS A 58 6.24 1.27 -3.93
CA LYS A 58 5.45 0.78 -5.06
C LYS A 58 3.97 0.97 -4.80
N LYS A 59 3.22 1.34 -5.84
CA LYS A 59 1.76 1.27 -5.85
C LYS A 59 1.27 0.47 -7.04
N GLY A 60 0.23 -0.33 -6.85
CA GLY A 60 -0.47 -1.05 -7.90
C GLY A 60 -1.76 -0.34 -8.25
N ILE A 61 -1.99 -0.07 -9.53
CA ILE A 61 -3.24 0.45 -10.06
C ILE A 61 -3.99 -0.69 -10.72
N CYS A 62 -5.27 -0.88 -10.37
CA CYS A 62 -6.16 -1.79 -11.06
C CYS A 62 -7.33 -1.05 -11.68
N LYS A 63 -7.96 -1.71 -12.65
CA LYS A 63 -9.23 -1.32 -13.23
C LYS A 63 -10.33 -2.25 -12.69
N ILE A 64 -11.33 -1.68 -12.02
CA ILE A 64 -12.52 -2.39 -11.57
C ILE A 64 -13.71 -1.74 -12.29
N ASN A 65 -14.33 -2.48 -13.21
CA ASN A 65 -15.27 -1.93 -14.19
C ASN A 65 -14.61 -0.77 -14.95
N ASP A 66 -15.25 0.39 -15.07
CA ASP A 66 -14.68 1.56 -15.74
C ASP A 66 -13.97 2.55 -14.81
N LYS A 67 -13.64 2.12 -13.59
CA LYS A 67 -12.99 2.95 -12.57
C LYS A 67 -11.59 2.43 -12.27
N LEU A 68 -10.67 3.37 -12.03
CA LEU A 68 -9.30 3.06 -11.63
C LEU A 68 -9.14 3.23 -10.12
N PHE A 69 -8.38 2.33 -9.53
CA PHE A 69 -8.07 2.33 -8.11
C PHE A 69 -6.59 2.08 -7.88
N ILE A 70 -6.01 2.72 -6.87
CA ILE A 70 -4.84 2.14 -6.22
C ILE A 70 -5.35 0.97 -5.39
N CYS A 71 -4.87 -0.22 -5.73
CA CYS A 71 -5.29 -1.48 -5.14
C CYS A 71 -4.23 -2.15 -4.28
N TYR A 72 -2.99 -1.67 -4.39
CA TYR A 72 -1.85 -2.30 -3.76
C TYR A 72 -0.80 -1.26 -3.40
N ALA A 73 -0.12 -1.47 -2.29
CA ALA A 73 1.02 -0.66 -1.87
C ALA A 73 2.09 -1.51 -1.19
N ILE A 74 3.36 -1.24 -1.51
CA ILE A 74 4.52 -1.77 -0.79
C ILE A 74 5.24 -0.59 -0.17
N ALA A 75 5.46 -0.66 1.14
CA ALA A 75 6.25 0.32 1.86
C ALA A 75 7.36 -0.37 2.66
N GLU A 76 8.53 0.26 2.68
CA GLU A 76 9.61 -0.07 3.59
C GLU A 76 9.44 0.75 4.87
N LEU A 77 9.54 0.07 6.00
CA LEU A 77 9.39 0.64 7.32
C LEU A 77 10.75 0.98 7.93
N LYS A 78 10.88 2.20 8.47
CA LYS A 78 12.07 2.65 9.20
C LYS A 78 11.89 2.38 10.70
N GLY A 79 12.75 1.53 11.25
CA GLY A 79 12.80 1.21 12.68
C GLY A 79 12.20 -0.15 13.03
N SER A 80 12.32 -0.53 14.30
CA SER A 80 11.83 -1.80 14.82
C SER A 80 10.35 -1.71 15.19
N ILE A 81 9.46 -1.98 14.24
CA ILE A 81 8.08 -2.29 14.58
C ILE A 81 8.07 -3.77 14.99
N SER A 82 7.64 -4.05 16.22
CA SER A 82 7.39 -5.43 16.63
C SER A 82 6.35 -6.02 15.68
N GLU A 83 6.67 -7.12 15.01
CA GLU A 83 5.76 -7.76 14.07
C GLU A 83 4.44 -8.20 14.72
N TYR A 84 4.32 -8.18 16.05
CA TYR A 84 3.14 -8.62 16.81
C TYR A 84 2.19 -7.50 17.25
N ASP A 85 2.48 -6.23 16.95
CA ASP A 85 1.62 -5.11 17.34
C ASP A 85 0.57 -4.79 16.27
N GLU A 86 -0.56 -5.49 16.30
CA GLU A 86 -1.68 -5.29 15.35
C GLU A 86 -2.18 -3.84 15.31
N ASN A 87 -2.24 -3.16 16.46
CA ASN A 87 -2.67 -1.77 16.53
C ASN A 87 -1.69 -0.89 15.76
N LYS A 88 -0.39 -1.16 15.88
CA LYS A 88 0.62 -0.45 15.13
C LYS A 88 0.51 -0.69 13.63
N VAL A 89 0.31 -1.93 13.20
CA VAL A 89 0.09 -2.26 11.79
C VAL A 89 -1.14 -1.55 11.24
N LYS A 90 -2.21 -1.46 12.03
CA LYS A 90 -3.43 -0.72 11.66
C LYS A 90 -3.21 0.79 11.55
N GLU A 91 -2.39 1.38 12.41
CA GLU A 91 -1.97 2.79 12.28
C GLU A 91 -1.19 3.02 10.99
N ILE A 92 -0.22 2.15 10.69
CA ILE A 92 0.61 2.23 9.47
C ILE A 92 -0.28 2.13 8.22
N TYR A 93 -1.21 1.18 8.20
CA TYR A 93 -2.17 1.02 7.10
C TYR A 93 -2.97 2.31 6.85
N LYS A 94 -3.52 2.92 7.91
CA LYS A 94 -4.28 4.17 7.80
C LYS A 94 -3.44 5.31 7.24
N GLU A 95 -2.22 5.46 7.75
CA GLU A 95 -1.28 6.49 7.30
C GLU A 95 -0.94 6.32 5.81
N VAL A 96 -0.67 5.09 5.36
CA VAL A 96 -0.39 4.81 3.94
C VAL A 96 -1.58 5.15 3.06
N VAL A 97 -2.80 4.80 3.49
CA VAL A 97 -4.03 5.14 2.76
C VAL A 97 -4.23 6.65 2.68
N GLU A 98 -3.98 7.38 3.76
CA GLU A 98 -4.09 8.85 3.79
C GLU A 98 -3.06 9.51 2.87
N VAL A 99 -1.80 9.09 2.96
CA VAL A 99 -0.72 9.59 2.11
C VAL A 99 -1.05 9.32 0.64
N LEU A 100 -1.44 8.10 0.29
CA LEU A 100 -1.78 7.75 -1.09
C LEU A 100 -3.00 8.52 -1.61
N ASN A 101 -3.99 8.85 -0.78
CA ASN A 101 -5.12 9.69 -1.17
C ASN A 101 -4.69 11.13 -1.54
N ASN A 102 -3.65 11.67 -0.90
CA ASN A 102 -3.21 13.06 -1.07
C ASN A 102 -2.29 13.28 -2.29
N VAL A 103 -1.82 12.20 -2.95
CA VAL A 103 -0.94 12.26 -4.13
C VAL A 103 -1.66 11.92 -5.44
N ILE A 104 -2.99 11.88 -5.43
CA ILE A 104 -3.85 11.58 -6.59
C ILE A 104 -4.33 12.87 -7.26
#